data_AF-A0A351TEV6-F1
#
_entry.id   AF-A0A351TEV6-F1
#
_cell.length_a   1.000
_cell.length_b   1.000
_cell.length_c   1.000
_cell.angle_alpha   90.00
_cell.angle_beta   90.00
_cell.angle_gamma   90.00
#
_symmetry.space_group_name_H-M   'P 1'
#
loop_
_entity.id
_entity.type
_entity.pdbx_description
1 polymer ?
#
loop_
_entity_poly.entity_id
_entity_poly.type
_entity_poly.pdbx_seq_one_letter_code
_entity_poly.pdbx_strand_id
1 'polypeptide(L)'
;LGIVTADDQANWVALEVGNLLENLVAKIFYKKSGLEIFQVKKMFRHPLYPFMLADVDYFVRLPDGETAILEIKTTNYNATDAWWQDGREIVPPYYEAQGRHYMAVMDADKVFFCCLYG
;
A
#
# COMPACT_ATOMS: atom_id res chain seq x y z
N LEU A 1 6.26 -34.60 -17.69
CA LEU A 1 6.37 -33.37 -16.87
C LEU A 1 4.97 -33.02 -16.40
N GLY A 2 4.72 -33.01 -15.09
CA GLY A 2 3.47 -32.51 -14.54
C GLY A 2 3.53 -31.00 -14.50
N ILE A 3 2.99 -30.33 -15.50
CA ILE A 3 2.83 -28.88 -15.50
C ILE A 3 1.57 -28.60 -14.68
N VAL A 4 1.75 -28.00 -13.52
CA VAL A 4 0.65 -27.45 -12.73
C VAL A 4 0.55 -25.98 -13.11
N THR A 5 -0.46 -25.64 -13.92
CA THR A 5 -0.81 -24.25 -14.15
C THR A 5 -1.71 -23.79 -13.02
N ALA A 6 -1.49 -22.57 -12.54
CA ALA A 6 -2.38 -21.92 -11.59
C ALA A 6 -3.64 -21.41 -12.33
N ASP A 7 -4.33 -22.29 -13.05
CA ASP A 7 -5.57 -21.91 -13.74
C ASP A 7 -6.78 -22.25 -12.87
N ASP A 8 -7.59 -21.20 -12.69
CA ASP A 8 -8.98 -21.16 -12.25
C ASP A 8 -9.31 -21.65 -10.84
N GLN A 9 -9.03 -20.78 -9.86
CA GLN A 9 -10.07 -20.08 -9.08
C GLN A 9 -9.45 -19.21 -7.98
N ALA A 10 -9.83 -17.94 -7.99
CA ALA A 10 -9.58 -16.88 -7.01
C ALA A 10 -8.20 -16.19 -7.04
N ASN A 11 -8.26 -14.87 -6.89
CA ASN A 11 -7.20 -13.89 -6.61
C ASN A 11 -6.29 -14.24 -5.40
N TRP A 12 -6.40 -15.44 -4.83
CA TRP A 12 -5.72 -15.87 -3.62
C TRP A 12 -4.21 -15.93 -3.80
N VAL A 13 -3.72 -16.35 -4.98
CA VAL A 13 -2.28 -16.35 -5.27
C VAL A 13 -1.73 -14.93 -5.25
N ALA A 14 -2.42 -13.99 -5.89
CA ALA A 14 -2.00 -12.59 -5.91
C ALA A 14 -2.07 -11.95 -4.51
N LEU A 15 -3.10 -12.30 -3.72
CA LEU A 15 -3.22 -11.88 -2.32
C LEU A 15 -2.08 -12.44 -1.45
N GLU A 16 -1.77 -13.72 -1.59
CA GLU A 16 -0.68 -14.37 -0.84
C GLU A 16 0.68 -13.80 -1.23
N VAL A 17 0.93 -13.62 -2.53
CA VAL A 17 2.13 -12.95 -3.04
C VAL A 17 2.23 -11.53 -2.50
N GLY A 18 1.12 -10.77 -2.51
CA GLY A 18 1.04 -9.43 -1.93
C GLY A 18 1.46 -9.41 -0.46
N ASN A 19 0.85 -10.28 0.36
CA ASN A 19 1.16 -10.40 1.79
C ASN A 19 2.64 -10.78 2.05
N LEU A 20 3.19 -11.70 1.26
CA LEU A 20 4.58 -12.12 1.39
C LEU A 20 5.55 -10.98 1.01
N LEU A 21 5.23 -10.23 -0.04
CA LEU A 21 6.05 -9.14 -0.55
C LEU A 21 5.91 -7.86 0.27
N GLU A 22 4.81 -7.66 0.98
CA GLU A 22 4.55 -6.46 1.77
C GLU A 22 5.72 -6.09 2.71
N ASN A 23 6.19 -7.07 3.50
CA ASN A 23 7.32 -6.88 4.41
C ASN A 23 8.62 -6.51 3.65
N LEU A 24 8.81 -7.04 2.45
CA LEU A 24 9.97 -6.72 1.61
C LEU A 24 9.89 -5.28 1.12
N VAL A 25 8.72 -4.85 0.63
CA VAL A 25 8.49 -3.48 0.15
C VAL A 25 8.65 -2.47 1.29
N ALA A 26 8.09 -2.76 2.47
CA ALA A 26 8.28 -1.97 3.68
C ALA A 26 9.77 -1.78 4.01
N LYS A 27 10.55 -2.88 3.97
CA LYS A 27 12.00 -2.84 4.21
C LYS A 27 12.75 -2.03 3.15
N ILE A 28 12.34 -2.09 1.89
CA ILE A 28 12.90 -1.27 0.81
C ILE A 28 12.62 0.21 1.08
N PHE A 29 11.38 0.56 1.44
CA PHE A 29 11.00 1.93 1.79
C PHE A 29 11.85 2.46 2.94
N TYR A 30 11.97 1.70 4.03
CA TYR A 30 12.80 2.06 5.18
C TYR A 30 14.26 2.32 4.77
N LYS A 31 14.85 1.41 3.98
CA LYS A 31 16.25 1.54 3.54
C LYS A 31 16.48 2.74 2.60
N LYS A 32 15.51 3.08 1.76
CA LYS A 32 15.63 4.19 0.80
C LYS A 32 15.35 5.55 1.43
N SER A 33 14.34 5.63 2.29
CA SER A 33 13.91 6.89 2.92
C SER A 33 14.67 7.21 4.21
N GLY A 34 15.12 6.18 4.94
CA GLY A 34 15.66 6.33 6.30
C GLY A 34 14.60 6.65 7.35
N LEU A 35 13.32 6.68 7.00
CA LEU A 35 12.22 6.98 7.91
C LEU A 35 11.82 5.73 8.68
N GLU A 36 11.65 5.85 10.00
CA GLU A 36 11.17 4.76 10.83
C GLU A 36 9.74 4.37 10.43
N ILE A 37 9.51 3.08 10.24
CA ILE A 37 8.20 2.52 9.93
C ILE A 37 7.75 1.57 11.02
N PHE A 38 6.45 1.54 11.29
CA PHE A 38 5.87 0.65 12.29
C PHE A 38 4.46 0.21 11.86
N GLN A 39 4.02 -0.94 12.36
CA GLN A 39 2.72 -1.50 12.02
C GLN A 39 1.80 -1.53 13.24
N VAL A 40 0.51 -1.25 13.01
CA VAL A 40 -0.54 -1.43 14.02
C VAL A 40 -1.65 -2.25 13.38
N LYS A 41 -1.61 -3.58 13.57
CA LYS A 41 -2.53 -4.54 12.92
C LYS A 41 -3.94 -4.47 13.49
N LYS A 42 -4.71 -3.47 13.08
CA LYS A 42 -6.12 -3.32 13.40
C LYS A 42 -6.82 -2.46 12.36
N MET A 43 -8.12 -2.69 12.20
CA MET A 43 -8.99 -1.79 11.46
C MET A 43 -9.22 -0.51 12.29
N PHE A 44 -8.97 0.64 11.67
CA PHE A 44 -9.26 1.95 12.24
C PHE A 44 -10.64 2.43 11.81
N ARG A 45 -11.24 3.29 12.63
CA ARG A 45 -12.58 3.84 12.39
C ARG A 45 -12.60 5.32 12.74
N HIS A 46 -13.18 6.15 11.87
CA HIS A 46 -13.28 7.58 12.10
C HIS A 46 -14.16 7.86 13.34
N PRO A 47 -13.75 8.75 14.27
CA PRO A 47 -14.47 8.99 15.52
C PRO A 47 -15.87 9.58 15.32
N LEU A 48 -16.05 10.42 14.30
CA LEU A 48 -17.34 11.08 14.00
C LEU A 48 -18.18 10.37 12.94
N TYR A 49 -17.57 9.49 12.14
CA TYR A 49 -18.21 8.85 10.97
C TYR A 49 -17.95 7.34 11.02
N PRO A 50 -18.72 6.58 11.83
CA PRO A 50 -18.40 5.17 12.12
C PRO A 50 -18.42 4.22 10.91
N PHE A 51 -18.99 4.65 9.78
CA PHE A 51 -18.96 3.89 8.53
C PHE A 51 -17.62 4.02 7.79
N MET A 52 -16.79 5.01 8.12
CA MET A 52 -15.48 5.19 7.52
C MET A 52 -14.45 4.33 8.26
N LEU A 53 -13.83 3.41 7.52
CA LEU A 53 -12.86 2.45 8.01
C LEU A 53 -11.54 2.57 7.24
N ALA A 54 -10.42 2.30 7.91
CA ALA A 54 -9.10 2.23 7.28
C ALA A 54 -8.32 1.02 7.77
N ASP A 55 -7.83 0.22 6.83
CA ASP A 55 -6.90 -0.88 7.09
C ASP A 55 -5.54 -0.44 6.55
N VAL A 56 -4.69 0.05 7.45
CA VAL A 56 -3.43 0.71 7.12
C VAL A 56 -2.30 -0.31 7.17
N ASP A 57 -1.55 -0.44 6.08
CA ASP A 57 -0.43 -1.40 6.00
C ASP A 57 0.66 -1.04 7.03
N TYR A 58 1.18 0.20 6.95
CA TYR A 58 2.20 0.73 7.85
C TYR A 58 2.00 2.21 8.15
N PHE A 59 2.60 2.65 9.25
CA PHE A 59 2.79 4.05 9.60
C PHE A 59 4.27 4.43 9.47
N VAL A 60 4.52 5.70 9.19
CA VAL A 60 5.85 6.28 9.08
C VAL A 60 6.01 7.39 10.10
N ARG A 61 7.08 7.34 10.90
CA ARG A 61 7.45 8.45 11.79
C ARG A 61 8.17 9.51 10.98
N LEU A 62 7.61 10.71 10.96
CA LEU A 62 8.23 11.85 10.27
C LEU A 62 9.19 12.60 11.20
N PRO A 63 10.19 13.31 10.66
CA PRO A 63 11.17 14.06 11.47
C PRO A 63 10.57 15.21 12.31
N ASP A 64 9.40 15.72 11.89
CA ASP A 64 8.62 16.74 12.60
C ASP A 64 7.80 16.17 13.77
N GLY A 65 7.81 14.85 13.97
CA GLY A 65 7.06 14.14 15.00
C GLY A 65 5.67 13.69 14.56
N GLU A 66 5.21 14.10 13.38
CA GLU A 66 3.96 13.64 12.79
C GLU A 66 4.04 12.17 12.36
N THR A 67 2.89 11.59 12.06
CA THR A 67 2.79 10.24 11.51
C THR A 67 2.15 10.29 10.14
N ALA A 68 2.82 9.69 9.15
CA ALA A 68 2.27 9.47 7.82
C ALA A 68 1.80 8.02 7.65
N ILE A 69 1.00 7.80 6.62
CA ILE A 69 0.57 6.48 6.17
C ILE A 69 1.57 5.96 5.13
N LEU A 70 1.87 4.67 5.15
CA LEU A 70 2.59 3.98 4.09
C LEU A 70 1.70 2.87 3.53
N GLU A 71 1.24 3.09 2.29
CA GLU A 71 0.47 2.15 1.50
C GLU A 71 1.39 1.35 0.59
N ILE A 72 1.33 0.03 0.71
CA ILE A 72 2.12 -0.89 -0.09
C ILE A 72 1.23 -1.50 -1.14
N LYS A 73 1.73 -1.54 -2.38
CA LYS A 73 1.07 -2.20 -3.50
C LYS A 73 2.06 -3.12 -4.20
N THR A 74 1.57 -4.26 -4.66
CA THR A 74 2.29 -5.14 -5.55
C THR A 74 1.52 -5.19 -6.85
N THR A 75 2.21 -5.09 -7.97
CA THR A 75 1.58 -5.15 -9.28
C THR A 75 2.36 -6.08 -10.18
N ASN A 76 1.63 -6.80 -11.02
CA ASN A 76 2.23 -7.59 -12.08
C ASN A 76 2.87 -6.65 -13.12
N TYR A 77 3.99 -7.03 -13.72
CA TYR A 77 4.63 -6.32 -14.84
C TYR A 77 3.64 -5.89 -15.94
N ASN A 78 2.61 -6.68 -16.21
CA ASN A 78 1.61 -6.35 -17.24
C ASN A 78 0.66 -5.20 -16.86
N ALA A 79 0.68 -4.76 -15.59
CA ALA A 79 -0.14 -3.67 -15.06
C ALA A 79 0.68 -2.46 -14.61
N THR A 80 1.98 -2.42 -14.96
CA THR A 80 2.86 -1.27 -14.71
C THR A 80 2.30 -0.01 -15.36
N ASP A 81 1.75 -0.09 -16.57
CA ASP A 81 1.23 1.05 -17.34
C ASP A 81 0.21 1.89 -16.57
N ALA A 82 -0.56 1.29 -15.65
CA ALA A 82 -1.52 2.04 -14.82
C ALA A 82 -0.85 3.05 -13.89
N TRP A 83 0.41 2.80 -13.51
CA TRP A 83 1.24 3.67 -12.67
C TRP A 83 2.07 4.66 -13.48
N TRP A 84 1.87 4.74 -14.80
CA TRP A 84 2.56 5.66 -15.68
C TRP A 84 1.57 6.48 -16.49
N GLN A 85 1.77 7.80 -16.50
CA GLN A 85 1.01 8.70 -17.35
C GLN A 85 1.97 9.71 -17.97
N ASP A 86 1.92 9.84 -19.31
CA ASP A 86 2.77 10.77 -20.08
C ASP A 86 4.26 10.65 -19.75
N GLY A 87 4.75 9.42 -19.54
CA GLY A 87 6.15 9.13 -19.21
C GLY A 87 6.56 9.47 -17.78
N ARG A 88 5.61 9.75 -16.88
CA ARG A 88 5.85 10.00 -15.46
C ARG A 88 5.15 8.96 -14.61
N GLU A 89 5.82 8.57 -13.53
CA GLU A 89 5.21 7.72 -12.50
C GLU A 89 4.11 8.50 -11.78
N ILE A 90 2.95 7.86 -11.65
CA ILE A 90 1.77 8.38 -10.97
C ILE A 90 1.24 7.34 -9.99
N VAL A 91 0.43 7.79 -9.04
CA VAL A 91 -0.45 6.89 -8.29
C VAL A 91 -1.77 6.80 -9.05
N PRO A 92 -2.24 5.61 -9.45
CA PRO A 92 -3.54 5.45 -10.10
C PRO A 92 -4.67 6.13 -9.29
N PRO A 93 -5.64 6.81 -9.92
CA PRO A 93 -6.65 7.61 -9.21
C PRO A 93 -7.44 6.87 -8.13
N TYR A 94 -7.66 5.57 -8.30
CA TYR A 94 -8.37 4.74 -7.33
C TYR A 94 -7.52 4.45 -6.07
N TYR A 95 -6.20 4.30 -6.21
CA TYR A 95 -5.29 4.22 -5.06
C TYR A 95 -5.12 5.58 -4.39
N GLU A 96 -5.08 6.66 -5.16
CA GLU A 96 -5.06 8.01 -4.61
C GLU A 96 -6.32 8.28 -3.75
N ALA A 97 -7.50 7.90 -4.25
CA ALA A 97 -8.74 8.00 -3.50
C ALA A 97 -8.71 7.17 -2.21
N GLN A 98 -8.17 5.95 -2.24
CA GLN A 98 -7.97 5.13 -1.04
C GLN A 98 -7.06 5.82 -0.02
N GLY A 99 -5.90 6.32 -0.44
CA GLY A 99 -4.96 7.00 0.46
C GLY A 99 -5.57 8.25 1.09
N ARG A 100 -6.28 9.07 0.31
CA ARG A 100 -7.00 10.25 0.82
C ARG A 100 -8.10 9.88 1.82
N HIS A 101 -8.82 8.79 1.57
CA HIS A 101 -9.81 8.26 2.50
C HIS A 101 -9.16 7.83 3.82
N TYR A 102 -8.03 7.12 3.78
CA TYR A 102 -7.29 6.74 4.99
C TYR A 102 -6.74 7.94 5.75
N MET A 103 -6.21 8.94 5.04
CA MET A 103 -5.81 10.22 5.64
C MET A 103 -6.96 10.87 6.39
N ALA A 104 -8.17 10.89 5.81
CA ALA A 104 -9.35 11.41 6.48
C ALA A 104 -9.74 10.58 7.72
N VAL A 105 -9.68 9.25 7.65
CA VAL A 105 -9.97 8.37 8.79
C VAL A 105 -8.99 8.56 9.94
N MET A 106 -7.72 8.77 9.61
CA MET A 106 -6.60 8.77 10.56
C MET A 106 -6.21 10.17 11.05
N ASP A 107 -6.80 11.23 10.51
CA ASP A 107 -6.39 12.62 10.74
C ASP A 107 -4.89 12.81 10.41
N ALA A 108 -4.50 12.36 9.21
CA ALA A 108 -3.11 12.39 8.74
C ALA A 108 -2.95 13.26 7.50
N ASP A 109 -1.84 14.01 7.41
CA ASP A 109 -1.57 14.96 6.33
C ASP A 109 -0.78 14.36 5.15
N LYS A 110 -0.20 13.16 5.33
CA LYS A 110 0.70 12.55 4.33
C LYS A 110 0.45 11.04 4.20
N VAL A 111 0.49 10.57 2.96
CA VAL A 111 0.52 9.15 2.59
C VAL A 111 1.64 8.91 1.58
N PHE A 112 2.43 7.85 1.79
CA PHE A 112 3.40 7.34 0.84
C PHE A 112 2.83 6.12 0.15
N PHE A 113 2.97 6.04 -1.18
CA PHE A 113 2.67 4.83 -1.94
C PHE A 113 3.98 4.17 -2.34
N CYS A 114 4.15 2.89 -2.01
CA CYS A 114 5.29 2.09 -2.43
C CYS A 114 4.80 0.90 -3.25
N CYS A 115 5.00 0.97 -4.57
CA CYS A 115 4.63 -0.10 -5.48
C CYS A 115 5.85 -0.93 -5.87
N LEU A 116 5.76 -2.25 -5.73
CA LEU A 116 6.73 -3.20 -6.28
C LEU A 116 6.17 -3.83 -7.55
N TYR A 117 6.92 -3.67 -8.65
CA TYR A 117 6.63 -4.27 -9.94
C TYR A 117 7.30 -5.65 -10.02
N GLY A 118 6.51 -6.71 -10.27
CA GLY A 118 6.96 -8.11 -10.21
C GLY A 118 6.32 -9.02 -11.24
#